data_AF-W1XWU0-F1
#
_entry.id   AF-W1XWU0-F1
#
_cell.length_a   1.000
_cell.length_b   1.000
_cell.length_c   1.000
_cell.angle_alpha   90.00
_cell.angle_beta   90.00
_cell.angle_gamma   90.00
#
_symmetry.space_group_name_H-M   'P 1'
#
loop_
_entity.id
_entity.type
_entity.pdbx_description
1 polymer ?
#
loop_
_entity_poly.entity_id
_entity_poly.type
_entity_poly.pdbx_seq_one_letter_code
_entity_poly.pdbx_strand_id
1 'polypeptide(L)' 'FLYARVIDGYYLIVHQERKLSDYIAEKTNVKHESPQAFYFVDGEMKWNADHDDINVSQLAQAEE' A
#
# COMPACT_ATOMS: atom_id res chain seq x y z
N PHE A 1 -4.46 -13.16 20.45
CA PHE A 1 -3.65 -13.90 19.46
C PHE A 1 -3.78 -13.17 18.14
N LEU A 2 -2.80 -12.33 17.78
CA LEU A 2 -2.72 -11.76 16.43
C LEU A 2 -2.43 -12.93 15.49
N TYR A 3 -3.45 -13.37 14.75
CA TYR A 3 -3.24 -14.24 13.61
C TYR A 3 -2.45 -13.41 12.60
N ALA A 4 -1.13 -13.49 12.64
CA ALA A 4 -0.30 -12.98 11.57
C ALA A 4 -0.57 -13.88 10.36
N ARG A 5 -1.55 -13.51 9.53
CA ARG A 5 -1.64 -14.07 8.19
C ARG A 5 -0.35 -13.67 7.48
N VAL A 6 0.34 -14.67 6.96
CA VAL A 6 1.52 -14.45 6.13
C VAL A 6 1.02 -13.96 4.78
N ILE A 7 0.97 -12.65 4.62
CA ILE A 7 0.72 -11.99 3.34
C ILE A 7 2.08 -11.56 2.80
N ASP A 8 2.42 -12.02 1.59
CA ASP A 8 3.63 -11.57 0.91
C ASP A 8 3.44 -10.11 0.49
N GLY A 9 4.29 -9.24 1.04
CA GLY A 9 4.33 -7.83 0.67
C GLY A 9 5.24 -7.59 -0.54
N TYR A 10 4.85 -6.65 -1.38
CA TYR A 10 5.69 -6.15 -2.48
C TYR A 10 6.07 -4.70 -2.20
N TYR A 11 7.28 -4.31 -2.58
CA TYR A 11 7.73 -2.92 -2.52
C TYR A 11 8.44 -2.55 -3.82
N LEU A 12 8.46 -1.25 -4.12
CA LEU A 12 9.23 -0.69 -5.23
C LEU A 12 10.03 0.50 -4.71
N ILE A 13 11.22 0.71 -5.28
CA ILE A 13 12.02 1.89 -4.97
C ILE A 13 11.62 2.98 -5.96
N VAL A 14 10.93 4.00 -5.45
CA VAL A 14 10.33 5.10 -6.21
C VAL A 14 11.33 5.78 -7.18
N HIS A 15 12.58 5.93 -6.77
CA HIS A 15 13.64 6.52 -7.61
C HIS A 15 14.08 5.63 -8.77
N GLN A 16 13.96 4.30 -8.64
CA GLN A 16 14.35 3.34 -9.67
C GLN A 16 13.19 3.06 -10.62
N GLU A 17 11.97 3.00 -10.10
CA GLU A 17 10.78 2.55 -10.82
C GLU A 17 9.73 3.65 -10.97
N ARG A 18 10.15 4.84 -11.44
CA ARG A 18 9.27 6.02 -11.59
C ARG A 18 7.99 5.71 -12.37
N LYS A 19 8.11 5.01 -13.51
CA LYS A 19 6.97 4.66 -14.36
C LYS A 19 5.94 3.81 -13.65
N LEU A 20 6.39 2.85 -12.83
CA LEU A 20 5.50 2.00 -12.06
C LEU A 20 4.83 2.79 -10.93
N SER A 21 5.59 3.66 -10.26
CA SER A 21 5.07 4.57 -9.24
C SER A 21 3.96 5.48 -9.78
N ASP A 22 4.18 6.07 -10.95
CA ASP A 22 3.21 6.96 -11.60
C ASP A 22 1.96 6.17 -12.04
N TYR A 23 2.14 4.95 -12.59
CA TYR A 23 1.03 4.05 -12.95
C TYR A 23 0.16 3.70 -11.73
N ILE A 24 0.75 3.44 -10.57
CA ILE A 24 -0.01 3.14 -9.35
C ILE A 24 -0.85 4.36 -8.94
N ALA A 25 -0.28 5.57 -8.98
CA ALA A 25 -1.02 6.80 -8.68
C ALA A 25 -2.21 7.01 -9.62
N GLU A 26 -2.02 6.81 -10.93
CA GLU A 26 -3.11 6.88 -11.92
C GLU A 26 -4.18 5.79 -11.71
N LYS A 27 -3.75 4.55 -11.46
CA LYS A 27 -4.64 3.38 -11.31
C LYS A 27 -5.52 3.48 -10.06
N THR A 28 -4.96 4.04 -8.99
CA THR A 28 -5.65 4.21 -7.70
C THR A 28 -6.33 5.55 -7.56
N ASN A 29 -5.99 6.52 -8.42
CA ASN A 29 -6.35 7.93 -8.29
C ASN A 29 -5.95 8.54 -6.94
N VAL A 30 -4.88 8.00 -6.33
CA VAL A 30 -4.28 8.51 -5.09
C VAL A 30 -3.01 9.27 -5.45
N LYS A 31 -2.83 10.44 -4.84
CA LYS A 31 -1.62 11.24 -5.03
C LYS A 31 -0.40 10.44 -4.54
N HIS A 32 0.66 10.46 -5.33
CA HIS A 32 1.90 9.80 -4.94
C HIS A 32 2.51 10.47 -3.71
N GLU A 33 2.81 9.65 -2.69
CA GLU A 33 3.55 10.01 -1.49
C GLU A 33 4.66 8.98 -1.24
N SER A 34 5.65 9.31 -0.39
CA SER A 34 6.73 8.39 -0.06
C SER A 34 7.26 8.65 1.36
N PRO A 35 7.16 7.67 2.30
CA PRO A 35 6.65 6.31 2.10
C PRO A 35 5.12 6.25 1.95
N GLN A 36 4.63 5.26 1.19
CA GLN A 36 3.21 5.04 0.93
C GLN A 36 2.93 3.53 0.83
N ALA A 37 1.81 3.08 1.39
CA ALA A 37 1.36 1.69 1.39
C ALA A 37 -0.04 1.58 0.79
N PHE A 38 -0.30 0.46 0.11
CA PHE A 38 -1.58 0.16 -0.50
C PHE A 38 -1.98 -1.27 -0.17
N TYR A 39 -3.28 -1.48 0.08
CA TYR A 39 -3.86 -2.80 0.21
C TYR A 39 -4.87 -3.02 -0.91
N PHE A 40 -4.65 -4.10 -1.67
CA PHE A 40 -5.46 -4.49 -2.81
C PHE A 40 -6.20 -5.80 -2.53
N VAL A 41 -7.48 -5.84 -2.86
CA VAL A 41 -8.31 -7.06 -2.82
C VAL A 41 -8.94 -7.22 -4.19
N ASP A 42 -8.77 -8.39 -4.81
CA ASP A 42 -9.28 -8.70 -6.15
C ASP A 42 -8.88 -7.67 -7.23
N GLY A 43 -7.69 -7.09 -7.10
CA GLY A 43 -7.15 -6.09 -8.04
C GLY A 43 -7.66 -4.67 -7.84
N GLU A 44 -8.50 -4.43 -6.83
CA GLU A 44 -8.98 -3.09 -6.46
C GLU A 44 -8.31 -2.60 -5.17
N MET A 45 -7.93 -1.33 -5.14
CA MET A 45 -7.41 -0.71 -3.92
C MET A 45 -8.53 -0.56 -2.91
N LYS A 46 -8.40 -1.20 -1.74
CA LYS A 46 -9.35 -1.07 -0.63
C LYS A 46 -8.87 -0.08 0.43
N TRP A 47 -7.56 0.09 0.55
CA TRP A 47 -6.97 0.98 1.55
C TRP A 47 -5.61 1.51 1.08
N ASN A 48 -5.25 2.69 1.57
CA ASN A 48 -3.91 3.28 1.43
C ASN A 48 -3.57 4.14 2.66
N ALA A 49 -2.29 4.31 2.92
CA ALA A 49 -1.76 5.27 3.89
C ALA A 49 -0.35 5.72 3.51
N ASP A 50 0.11 6.81 4.12
CA ASP A 50 1.43 7.38 3.90
C ASP A 50 2.08 7.85 5.21
N HIS A 51 3.41 8.00 5.21
CA HIS A 51 4.19 8.50 6.34
C HIS A 51 3.85 7.81 7.69
N ASP A 52 3.39 8.59 8.68
CA ASP A 52 3.13 8.13 10.05
C ASP A 52 1.86 7.25 10.15
N ASP A 53 0.99 7.30 9.12
CA ASP A 53 -0.21 6.46 9.02
C ASP A 53 0.11 5.04 8.52
N ILE A 54 1.38 4.73 8.25
CA ILE A 54 1.82 3.36 7.94
C ILE A 54 2.24 2.68 9.24
N ASN A 55 1.29 2.03 9.92
CA ASN A 55 1.57 1.22 11.11
C ASN A 55 0.77 -0.08 11.16
N VAL A 56 1.24 -1.01 12.00
CA VAL A 56 0.68 -2.37 12.13
C VAL A 56 -0.80 -2.34 12.52
N SER A 57 -1.23 -1.40 13.35
CA SER A 57 -2.63 -1.25 13.73
C SER A 57 -3.53 -0.87 12.56
N GLN A 58 -3.11 0.08 11.71
CA GLN A 58 -3.89 0.49 10.55
C GLN A 58 -3.90 -0.58 9.46
N LEU A 59 -2.80 -1.30 9.27
CA LEU A 59 -2.74 -2.45 8.36
C LEU A 59 -3.70 -3.56 8.78
N ALA A 60 -3.76 -3.89 10.07
CA ALA A 60 -4.69 -4.92 10.56
C ALA A 60 -6.16 -4.55 10.36
N GLN A 61 -6.51 -3.26 10.44
CA GLN A 61 -7.87 -2.78 10.18
C GLN A 61 -8.24 -2.82 8.70
N ALA A 62 -7.27 -2.69 7.80
CA ALA A 62 -7.53 -2.75 6.35
C ALA A 62 -7.93 -4.15 5.87
N GLU A 63 -7.65 -5.20 6.66
CA GLU A 63 -7.99 -6.60 6.35
C GLU A 63 -9.41 -7.02 6.79
N GLU A 64 -10.08 -6.26 7.65
CA GLU A 64 -11.47 -6.53 8.11
C GLU A 64 -12.53 -6.05 7.10
#